data_AF-A0A7D7QQE1-F1
#
_entry.id   AF-A0A7D7QQE1-F1
#
_cell.length_a   1.000
_cell.length_b   1.000
_cell.length_c   1.000
_cell.angle_alpha   90.00
_cell.angle_beta   90.00
_cell.angle_gamma   90.00
#
_symmetry.space_group_name_H-M   'P 1'
#
loop_
_entity.id
_entity.type
_entity.pdbx_description
1 polymer ?
#
loop_
_entity_poly.entity_id
_entity_poly.type
_entity_poly.pdbx_seq_one_letter_code
_entity_poly.pdbx_strand_id
1 'polypeptide(L)'
;MRVSFERTGGFAGISKKTTVDTDTLPPHEAATLPRLVEVADLFRLPELITSPNPQSDRFQYKLTVEDNGKQHTVTVSESALPGTLRPLIEWLQTIAQKR
;
A
#
# COMPACT_ATOMS: atom_id res chain seq x y z
N MET A 1 2.57 -14.28 -3.44
CA MET A 1 1.91 -13.17 -2.73
C MET A 1 1.72 -12.00 -3.69
N ARG A 2 0.54 -11.38 -3.71
CA ARG A 2 0.23 -10.26 -4.60
C ARG A 2 -0.25 -9.06 -3.80
N VAL A 3 0.24 -7.88 -4.14
CA VAL A 3 -0.16 -6.61 -3.53
C VAL A 3 -0.61 -5.65 -4.60
N SER A 4 -1.86 -5.22 -4.52
CA SER A 4 -2.40 -4.12 -5.32
C SER A 4 -2.36 -2.84 -4.50
N PHE A 5 -1.64 -1.85 -5.02
CA PHE A 5 -1.49 -0.53 -4.45
C PHE A 5 -2.17 0.49 -5.34
N GLU A 6 -2.97 1.36 -4.75
CA GLU A 6 -3.62 2.47 -5.43
C GLU A 6 -3.40 3.74 -4.62
N ARG A 7 -2.92 4.78 -5.28
CA ARG A 7 -2.76 6.12 -4.71
C ARG A 7 -3.71 7.06 -5.45
N THR A 8 -4.59 7.72 -4.72
CA THR A 8 -5.54 8.71 -5.26
C THR A 8 -5.40 10.03 -4.52
N GLY A 9 -5.88 11.12 -5.14
CA GLY A 9 -5.84 12.46 -4.55
C GLY A 9 -4.75 13.37 -5.12
N GLY A 10 -4.42 14.43 -4.37
CA GLY A 10 -3.61 15.54 -4.85
C GLY A 10 -4.36 16.45 -5.82
N PHE A 11 -3.71 17.55 -6.21
CA PHE A 11 -4.34 18.70 -6.92
C PHE A 11 -5.02 18.36 -8.26
N ALA A 12 -4.64 17.26 -8.91
CA ALA A 12 -5.18 16.84 -10.21
C ALA A 12 -6.15 15.64 -10.11
N GLY A 13 -6.38 15.09 -8.91
CA GLY A 13 -7.25 13.91 -8.73
C GLY A 13 -6.76 12.64 -9.42
N ILE A 14 -5.47 12.56 -9.77
CA ILE A 14 -4.91 11.43 -10.53
C ILE A 14 -4.84 10.20 -9.63
N SER A 15 -5.44 9.09 -10.10
CA SER A 15 -5.26 7.77 -9.50
C SER A 15 -4.09 7.05 -10.18
N LYS A 16 -3.16 6.53 -9.38
CA LYS A 16 -2.10 5.63 -9.85
C LYS A 16 -2.27 4.28 -9.18
N LYS A 17 -2.51 3.25 -9.99
CA LYS A 17 -2.62 1.86 -9.55
C LYS A 17 -1.37 1.08 -9.95
N THR A 18 -0.88 0.23 -9.08
CA THR A 18 0.25 -0.66 -9.30
C THR A 18 -0.02 -1.98 -8.63
N THR A 19 0.07 -3.06 -9.39
CA THR A 19 -0.02 -4.42 -8.87
C THR A 19 1.35 -5.06 -8.92
N VAL A 20 1.79 -5.53 -7.76
CA VAL A 20 3.09 -6.16 -7.54
C VAL A 20 2.83 -7.62 -7.18
N ASP A 21 3.44 -8.54 -7.91
CA ASP A 21 3.32 -9.97 -7.69
C ASP A 21 4.71 -10.55 -7.43
N THR A 22 4.91 -11.21 -6.29
CA THR A 22 6.19 -11.82 -5.92
C THR A 22 6.68 -12.80 -6.97
N ASP A 23 5.77 -13.44 -7.72
CA ASP A 23 6.12 -14.44 -8.73
C ASP A 23 6.68 -13.79 -10.01
N THR A 24 6.42 -12.49 -10.19
CA THR A 24 6.90 -11.69 -11.33
C THR A 24 8.09 -10.80 -10.99
N LEU A 25 8.44 -10.70 -9.70
CA LEU A 25 9.48 -9.82 -9.20
C LEU A 25 10.86 -10.46 -9.23
N PRO A 26 11.94 -9.64 -9.31
CA PRO A 26 13.29 -10.10 -9.05
C PRO A 26 13.40 -10.76 -7.66
N PRO A 27 14.22 -11.81 -7.47
CA PRO A 27 14.28 -12.58 -6.22
C PRO A 27 14.52 -11.73 -4.96
N HIS A 28 15.33 -10.68 -5.08
CA HIS A 28 15.61 -9.74 -3.99
C HIS A 28 14.38 -8.90 -3.58
N GLU A 29 13.61 -8.44 -4.56
CA GLU A 29 12.37 -7.68 -4.33
C GLU A 29 11.24 -8.60 -3.83
N ALA A 30 11.16 -9.82 -4.37
CA ALA A 30 10.20 -10.84 -3.95
C ALA A 30 10.36 -11.26 -2.48
N ALA A 31 11.59 -11.27 -1.94
CA ALA A 31 11.84 -11.52 -0.51
C ALA A 31 11.54 -10.30 0.38
N THR A 32 11.60 -9.09 -0.18
CA THR A 32 11.39 -7.84 0.57
C THR A 32 9.90 -7.60 0.85
N LEU A 33 9.04 -7.87 -0.13
CA LEU A 33 7.61 -7.57 -0.04
C LEU A 33 6.89 -8.29 1.12
N PRO A 34 7.05 -9.62 1.34
CA PRO A 34 6.46 -10.32 2.48
C PRO A 34 6.88 -9.72 3.83
N ARG A 35 8.17 -9.39 3.99
CA ARG A 35 8.71 -8.79 5.22
C ARG A 35 8.07 -7.43 5.51
N LEU A 36 7.88 -6.59 4.48
CA LEU A 36 7.23 -5.29 4.65
C LEU A 36 5.75 -5.43 5.02
N VAL A 37 5.04 -6.40 4.43
CA VAL A 37 3.64 -6.69 4.77
C VAL A 37 3.51 -7.18 6.21
N GLU A 38 4.43 -8.04 6.66
CA GLU A 38 4.47 -8.55 8.03
C GLU A 38 4.76 -7.43 9.05
N VAL A 39 5.76 -6.58 8.78
CA VAL A 39 6.08 -5.42 9.63
C VAL A 39 4.94 -4.40 9.68
N ALA A 40 4.27 -4.17 8.55
CA ALA A 40 3.09 -3.32 8.48
C ALA A 40 1.88 -3.90 9.22
N ASP A 41 1.92 -5.20 9.52
CA ASP A 41 0.88 -5.92 10.23
C ASP A 41 -0.49 -5.78 9.55
N LEU A 42 -0.46 -5.82 8.22
CA LEU A 42 -1.56 -5.32 7.39
C LEU A 42 -2.87 -6.06 7.67
N PHE A 43 -2.80 -7.37 7.94
CA PHE A 43 -3.96 -8.20 8.29
C PHE A 43 -4.60 -7.88 9.65
N ARG A 44 -3.90 -7.19 10.56
CA ARG A 44 -4.46 -6.71 11.84
C ARG A 44 -4.91 -5.25 11.79
N LEU A 45 -4.56 -4.52 10.73
CA LEU A 45 -5.02 -3.15 10.55
C LEU A 45 -6.51 -3.12 10.18
N PRO A 46 -7.24 -2.09 10.65
CA PRO A 46 -8.61 -1.87 10.22
C PRO A 46 -8.66 -1.54 8.73
N GLU A 47 -9.77 -1.87 8.08
CA GLU A 47 -9.96 -1.67 6.64
C GLU A 47 -9.93 -0.19 6.24
N LEU A 48 -10.23 0.72 7.18
CA LEU A 48 -10.24 2.16 6.96
C LEU A 48 -9.51 2.88 8.10
N ILE A 49 -8.47 3.63 7.75
CA ILE A 49 -7.69 4.47 8.65
C ILE A 49 -7.76 5.90 8.11
N THR A 50 -8.60 6.72 8.73
CA THR A 50 -8.80 8.12 8.34
C THR A 50 -8.42 9.06 9.48
N SER A 51 -7.92 10.24 9.12
CA SER A 51 -7.72 11.32 10.09
C SER A 51 -9.06 11.98 10.41
N PRO A 52 -9.30 12.41 11.67
CA PRO A 52 -10.51 13.15 12.05
C PRO A 52 -10.64 14.50 11.35
N ASN A 53 -9.57 15.01 10.73
CA ASN A 53 -9.60 16.22 9.92
C ASN A 53 -9.28 15.89 8.44
N PRO A 54 -10.29 15.51 7.64
CA PRO A 54 -10.09 15.19 6.23
C PRO A 54 -9.74 16.46 5.46
N GLN A 55 -8.49 16.54 5.00
CA GLN A 55 -8.04 17.59 4.09
C GLN A 55 -8.23 17.11 2.65
N SER A 56 -8.98 17.87 1.84
CA SER A 56 -9.31 17.50 0.45
C SER A 56 -8.10 17.30 -0.46
N ASP A 57 -6.96 17.90 -0.14
CA ASP A 57 -5.77 17.88 -1.01
C ASP A 57 -4.82 16.71 -0.71
N ARG A 58 -5.14 15.89 0.29
CA ARG A 58 -4.27 14.79 0.74
C ARG A 58 -4.43 13.54 -0.10
N PHE A 59 -3.36 12.76 -0.18
CA PHE A 59 -3.40 11.46 -0.82
C PHE A 59 -4.16 10.44 0.04
N GLN A 60 -4.88 9.55 -0.64
CA GLN A 60 -5.38 8.31 -0.07
C GLN A 60 -4.64 7.14 -0.70
N TYR A 61 -4.32 6.16 0.14
CA TYR A 61 -3.67 4.92 -0.27
C TYR A 61 -4.61 3.77 0.00
N LYS A 62 -4.84 2.95 -1.02
CA LYS A 62 -5.58 1.70 -0.90
C LYS A 62 -4.63 0.56 -1.20
N LEU A 63 -4.47 -0.34 -0.23
CA LEU A 63 -3.64 -1.52 -0.33
C LEU A 63 -4.54 -2.74 -0.23
N THR A 64 -4.44 -3.63 -1.21
CA THR A 64 -5.04 -4.96 -1.17
C THR A 64 -3.92 -5.99 -1.21
N VAL A 65 -3.75 -6.76 -0.14
CA VAL A 65 -2.83 -7.89 -0.09
C VAL A 65 -3.61 -9.18 -0.32
N GLU A 66 -3.04 -10.05 -1.13
CA GLU A 66 -3.48 -11.41 -1.38
C GLU A 66 -2.32 -12.35 -1.05
N ASP A 67 -2.48 -13.13 0.01
CA ASP A 67 -1.50 -14.12 0.44
C ASP A 67 -2.15 -15.45 0.83
N ASN A 68 -1.67 -16.55 0.26
CA ASN A 68 -2.15 -17.91 0.56
C ASN A 68 -3.68 -18.07 0.58
N GLY A 69 -4.39 -17.41 -0.35
CA GLY A 69 -5.85 -17.44 -0.45
C GLY A 69 -6.60 -16.51 0.52
N LYS A 70 -5.89 -15.78 1.39
CA LYS A 70 -6.45 -14.68 2.18
C LYS A 70 -6.28 -13.37 1.45
N GLN A 71 -7.32 -12.55 1.47
CA GLN A 71 -7.28 -11.19 0.94
C GLN A 71 -7.63 -10.21 2.04
N HIS A 72 -6.86 -9.13 2.18
CA HIS A 72 -7.17 -8.04 3.10
C HIS A 72 -6.99 -6.70 2.39
N THR A 73 -7.91 -5.77 2.60
CA THR A 73 -7.86 -4.43 2.00
C THR A 73 -7.86 -3.37 3.08
N VAL A 74 -6.87 -2.49 3.02
CA VAL A 74 -6.70 -1.35 3.94
C VAL A 74 -6.67 -0.07 3.12
N THR A 75 -7.52 0.87 3.49
CA THR A 75 -7.54 2.23 2.94
C THR A 75 -7.06 3.18 4.01
N VAL A 76 -6.02 3.94 3.73
CA VAL A 76 -5.39 4.86 4.68
C VAL A 76 -5.17 6.23 4.06
N SER A 77 -5.57 7.28 4.77
CA SER A 77 -5.21 8.66 4.40
C SER A 77 -3.75 8.95 4.75
N GLU A 78 -3.03 9.70 3.92
CA GLU A 78 -1.64 10.11 4.18
C GLU A 78 -1.46 10.75 5.57
N SER A 79 -2.43 11.54 6.02
CA SER A 79 -2.42 12.21 7.31
C SER A 79 -2.63 11.30 8.53
N ALA A 80 -3.05 10.05 8.31
CA ALA A 80 -3.28 9.05 9.36
C ALA A 80 -2.42 7.78 9.16
N LEU A 81 -1.37 7.88 8.33
CA LEU A 81 -0.54 6.74 7.97
C LEU A 81 0.25 6.20 9.17
N PRO A 82 0.05 4.93 9.58
CA PRO A 82 0.84 4.33 10.64
C PRO A 82 2.32 4.23 10.25
N GLY A 83 3.21 4.47 11.21
CA GLY A 83 4.65 4.38 10.99
C GLY A 83 5.12 2.99 10.51
N THR A 84 4.40 1.92 10.88
CA THR A 84 4.66 0.55 10.44
C THR A 84 4.28 0.31 8.97
N LEU A 85 3.27 1.01 8.47
CA LEU A 85 2.78 0.88 7.09
C LEU A 85 3.57 1.74 6.10
N ARG A 86 4.22 2.80 6.60
CA ARG A 86 4.97 3.75 5.78
C ARG A 86 6.09 3.11 4.93
N PRO A 87 6.96 2.21 5.44
CA PRO A 87 7.99 1.56 4.63
C PRO A 87 7.42 0.75 3.46
N LEU A 88 6.27 0.09 3.66
CA LEU A 88 5.60 -0.67 2.60
C LEU A 88 5.11 0.27 1.48
N ILE A 89 4.48 1.38 1.84
CA ILE A 89 3.99 2.36 0.86
C ILE A 89 5.14 3.03 0.09
N GLU A 90 6.22 3.41 0.77
CA GLU A 90 7.40 3.99 0.11
C GLU A 90 8.01 3.01 -0.89
N TRP A 91 8.18 1.75 -0.52
CA TRP A 91 8.70 0.71 -1.40
C TRP A 91 7.79 0.45 -2.62
N LEU A 92 6.47 0.37 -2.41
CA LEU A 92 5.49 0.19 -3.49
C LEU A 92 5.50 1.36 -4.47
N GLN A 93 5.69 2.60 -3.97
CA GLN A 93 5.85 3.77 -4.82
C GLN A 93 7.14 3.72 -5.65
N THR A 94 8.25 3.24 -5.09
CA THR A 94 9.49 3.03 -5.85
C THR A 94 9.28 2.01 -6.97
N ILE A 95 8.61 0.89 -6.70
CA ILE A 95 8.28 -0.09 -7.76
C ILE A 95 7.36 0.53 -8.83
N ALA A 96 6.36 1.31 -8.41
CA ALA A 96 5.45 1.99 -9.34
C ALA A 96 6.13 3.06 -10.20
N GLN A 97 7.30 3.58 -9.81
CA GLN A 97 8.10 4.51 -10.60
C GLN A 97 9.07 3.81 -11.56
N LYS A 98 9.48 2.57 -11.27
CA LYS A 98 10.36 1.78 -12.14
C LYS A 98 9.64 1.17 -13.35
N ARG A 99 8.29 1.18 -13.36
CA ARG A 99 7.45 0.65 -14.43
C ARG A 99 6.94 1.74 -15.36
#